data_AF-A0A8S3VS47-F1
#
_entry.id   AF-A0A8S3VS47-F1
#
_cell.length_a   1.000
_cell.length_b   1.000
_cell.length_c   1.000
_cell.angle_alpha   90.00
_cell.angle_beta   90.00
_cell.angle_gamma   90.00
#
_symmetry.space_group_name_H-M   'P 1'
#
loop_
_entity.id
_entity.type
_entity.pdbx_description
1 polymer ?
#
loop_
_entity_poly.entity_id
_entity_poly.type
_entity_poly.pdbx_seq_one_letter_code
_entity_poly.pdbx_strand_id
1 'polypeptide(L)'
;MFHGKTKEENRQLKTVFSKDIKCRCSMIINKLMEKYDKNIHDMSKDLPKVLDATLRCYDGDCTLCQEHSIVCKGDAALNWWSRSHYLSTYQITALQMDKTDKFLLQEILKMKLTKAAVESMKLYDNTNKNEGVHRAMSVNLPKNVIYSKNMEGRLASGVHRNNNMPGTSTQLKCKNLGVDLSTRSQLYLKKMDTNFKYSQDYELRPAVQERRLQQSAEKLAEHKTWREMNKKHDYYCKDQLDPQPALHFQDHDSYCKPKLNPRPAAD
;
A
#
# COMPACT_ATOMS: atom_id res chain seq x y z
N MET A 1 13.48 10.48 19.84
CA MET A 1 12.23 9.78 19.49
C MET A 1 12.15 8.33 19.96
N PHE A 2 13.07 7.44 19.54
CA PHE A 2 13.08 6.02 19.92
C PHE A 2 14.31 5.66 20.75
N HIS A 3 14.15 4.75 21.72
CA HIS A 3 15.22 4.25 22.59
C HIS A 3 15.41 2.73 22.42
N GLY A 4 15.56 2.27 21.18
CA GLY A 4 16.01 0.90 20.93
C GLY A 4 17.42 0.69 21.50
N LYS A 5 17.69 -0.49 22.05
CA LYS A 5 18.99 -0.83 22.67
C LYS A 5 20.09 -0.95 21.62
N THR A 6 19.71 -1.30 20.39
CA THR A 6 20.63 -1.43 19.26
C THR A 6 20.27 -0.48 18.11
N LYS A 7 21.24 -0.21 17.23
CA LYS A 7 21.02 0.55 15.99
C LYS A 7 19.96 -0.12 15.11
N GLU A 8 19.96 -1.46 15.09
CA GLU A 8 19.00 -2.25 14.30
C GLU A 8 17.59 -2.17 14.88
N GLU A 9 17.42 -2.28 16.20
CA GLU A 9 16.11 -2.05 16.85
C GLU A 9 15.57 -0.66 16.55
N ASN A 10 16.41 0.37 16.62
CA ASN A 10 16.01 1.73 16.25
C ASN A 10 15.61 1.83 14.77
N ARG A 11 16.28 1.12 13.86
CA ARG A 11 15.89 1.08 12.44
C ARG A 11 14.51 0.43 12.26
N GLN A 12 14.22 -0.63 13.00
CA GLN A 12 12.92 -1.30 12.94
C GLN A 12 11.81 -0.42 13.50
N LEU A 13 12.02 0.22 14.66
CA LEU A 13 11.05 1.15 15.23
C LEU A 13 10.74 2.32 14.28
N LYS A 14 11.77 2.89 13.63
CA LYS A 14 11.61 3.91 12.58
C LYS A 14 10.79 3.39 11.39
N THR A 15 11.00 2.14 10.99
CA THR A 15 10.25 1.50 9.89
C THR A 15 8.77 1.36 10.24
N VAL A 16 8.47 0.90 11.46
CA VAL A 16 7.10 0.77 11.98
C VAL A 16 6.42 2.13 12.03
N PHE A 17 7.10 3.13 12.59
CA PHE A 17 6.55 4.48 12.70
C PHE A 17 6.35 5.15 11.33
N SER A 18 7.26 4.95 10.37
CA SER A 18 7.07 5.42 9.01
C SER A 18 5.80 4.84 8.36
N LYS A 19 5.53 3.55 8.57
CA LYS A 19 4.28 2.91 8.12
C LYS A 19 3.05 3.45 8.85
N ASP A 20 3.17 3.71 10.15
CA ASP A 20 2.10 4.33 10.93
C ASP A 20 1.73 5.71 10.39
N ILE A 21 2.71 6.61 10.22
CA ILE A 21 2.50 7.96 9.67
C ILE A 21 1.82 7.87 8.30
N LYS A 22 2.33 6.99 7.42
CA LYS A 22 1.74 6.79 6.09
C LYS A 22 0.27 6.37 6.18
N CYS A 23 -0.04 5.40 7.06
CA CYS A 23 -1.41 4.93 7.29
C CYS A 23 -2.30 6.04 7.84
N ARG A 24 -1.84 6.76 8.87
CA ARG A 24 -2.57 7.87 9.50
C ARG A 24 -2.90 8.97 8.49
N CYS A 25 -1.90 9.42 7.72
CA CYS A 25 -2.10 10.45 6.69
C CYS A 25 -3.12 10.01 5.63
N SER A 26 -3.05 8.76 5.16
CA SER A 26 -4.04 8.23 4.23
C SER A 26 -5.45 8.23 4.83
N MET A 27 -5.61 7.79 6.09
CA MET A 27 -6.91 7.82 6.77
C MET A 27 -7.45 9.24 6.95
N ILE A 28 -6.58 10.20 7.32
CA ILE A 28 -6.94 11.62 7.45
C ILE A 28 -7.45 12.16 6.12
N ILE A 29 -6.71 11.95 5.03
CA ILE A 29 -7.09 12.44 3.70
C ILE A 29 -8.41 11.82 3.25
N ASN A 30 -8.58 10.50 3.40
CA ASN A 30 -9.82 9.82 3.00
C ASN A 30 -11.04 10.40 3.73
N LYS A 31 -10.93 10.59 5.05
CA LYS A 31 -12.01 11.17 5.84
C LYS A 31 -12.27 12.65 5.54
N LEU A 32 -11.24 13.43 5.23
CA LEU A 32 -11.42 14.81 4.79
C LEU A 32 -12.13 14.86 3.43
N MET A 33 -11.76 13.97 2.50
CA MET A 33 -12.44 13.85 1.21
C MET A 33 -13.92 13.48 1.38
N GLU A 34 -14.25 12.59 2.31
CA GLU A 34 -15.63 12.24 2.66
C GLU A 34 -16.36 13.42 3.33
N LYS A 35 -15.75 14.08 4.31
CA LYS A 35 -16.34 15.20 5.06
C LYS A 35 -16.71 16.39 4.17
N TYR A 36 -15.89 16.69 3.16
CA TYR A 36 -16.03 17.85 2.30
C TYR A 36 -16.50 17.51 0.88
N ASP A 37 -16.95 16.28 0.63
CA ASP A 37 -17.32 15.80 -0.72
C ASP A 37 -16.29 16.17 -1.80
N LYS A 38 -15.01 15.94 -1.47
CA LYS A 38 -13.85 16.24 -2.32
C LYS A 38 -13.67 17.72 -2.68
N ASN A 39 -14.31 18.65 -1.96
CA ASN A 39 -14.07 20.07 -2.08
C ASN A 39 -12.70 20.45 -1.48
N ILE A 40 -11.70 20.52 -2.34
CA ILE A 40 -10.31 20.82 -1.99
C ILE A 40 -10.16 22.18 -1.29
N HIS A 41 -10.96 23.17 -1.67
CA HIS A 41 -10.89 24.51 -1.10
C HIS A 41 -11.24 24.50 0.38
N ASP A 42 -12.34 23.83 0.74
CA ASP A 42 -12.77 23.76 2.14
C ASP A 42 -11.92 22.80 2.97
N MET A 43 -11.46 21.70 2.39
CA MET A 43 -10.43 20.85 3.01
C MET A 43 -9.17 21.66 3.35
N SER A 44 -8.72 22.52 2.44
CA SER A 44 -7.48 23.29 2.60
C SER A 44 -7.54 24.29 3.76
N LYS A 45 -8.73 24.76 4.15
CA LYS A 45 -8.91 25.63 5.31
C LYS A 45 -8.67 24.90 6.63
N ASP A 46 -9.05 23.62 6.70
CA ASP A 46 -8.93 22.81 7.92
C ASP A 46 -7.57 22.11 8.04
N LEU A 47 -6.88 21.85 6.92
CA LEU A 47 -5.59 21.14 6.89
C LEU A 47 -4.55 21.66 7.90
N PRO A 48 -4.32 22.97 8.09
CA PRO A 48 -3.35 23.45 9.08
C PRO A 48 -3.70 23.02 10.52
N LYS A 49 -4.99 23.02 10.88
CA LYS A 49 -5.47 22.59 12.20
C LYS A 49 -5.34 21.08 12.37
N VAL A 50 -5.64 20.32 11.32
CA VAL A 50 -5.47 18.86 11.29
C VAL A 50 -4.00 18.47 11.45
N LEU A 51 -3.09 19.19 10.78
CA LEU A 51 -1.65 19.01 10.88
C LEU A 51 -1.17 19.26 12.33
N ASP A 52 -1.56 20.39 12.93
CA ASP A 52 -1.17 20.74 14.30
C ASP A 52 -1.70 19.70 15.31
N ALA A 53 -2.98 19.34 15.23
CA ALA A 53 -3.57 18.33 16.10
C ALA A 53 -2.94 16.95 15.93
N THR A 54 -2.53 16.60 14.71
CA THR A 54 -1.83 15.33 14.44
C THR A 54 -0.42 15.32 15.06
N LEU A 55 0.32 16.42 14.92
CA LEU A 55 1.64 16.58 15.50
C LEU A 55 1.60 16.50 17.03
N ARG A 56 0.70 17.26 17.66
CA ARG A 56 0.47 17.23 19.13
C ARG A 56 0.06 15.85 19.62
N CYS A 57 -0.80 15.16 18.87
CA CYS A 57 -1.24 13.81 19.24
C CYS A 57 -0.07 12.82 19.32
N TYR A 58 0.90 12.89 18.39
CA TYR A 58 2.12 12.09 18.47
C TYR A 58 3.04 12.49 19.61
N ASP A 59 2.95 13.74 20.07
CA ASP A 59 3.63 14.25 21.27
C ASP A 59 2.92 13.87 22.58
N GLY A 60 1.80 13.16 22.49
CA GLY A 60 0.99 12.75 23.64
C GLY A 60 -0.11 13.73 24.03
N ASP A 61 -0.17 14.92 23.41
CA ASP A 61 -1.22 15.90 23.62
C ASP A 61 -2.41 15.66 22.68
N CYS A 62 -3.50 15.13 23.22
CA CYS A 62 -4.72 14.87 22.48
C CYS A 62 -5.81 15.96 22.63
N THR A 63 -5.51 17.11 23.25
CA THR A 63 -6.49 18.17 23.53
C THR A 63 -7.23 18.66 22.27
N LEU A 64 -6.52 18.77 21.14
CA LEU A 64 -7.09 19.19 19.85
C LEU A 64 -7.68 18.03 19.02
N CYS A 65 -7.56 16.78 19.48
CA CYS A 65 -7.95 15.64 18.65
C CYS A 65 -9.46 15.59 18.39
N GLN A 66 -10.28 15.87 19.40
CA GLN A 66 -11.73 15.83 19.30
C GLN A 66 -12.25 16.77 18.21
N GLU A 67 -11.66 17.96 18.09
CA GLU A 67 -12.08 18.98 17.12
C GLU A 67 -11.39 18.83 15.77
N HIS A 68 -10.10 18.46 15.75
CA HIS A 68 -9.25 18.64 14.57
C HIS A 68 -8.53 17.38 14.07
N SER A 69 -8.36 16.30 14.86
CA SER A 69 -7.51 15.19 14.41
C SER A 69 -8.16 14.26 13.37
N ILE A 70 -9.47 14.36 13.09
CA ILE A 70 -10.27 13.60 12.08
C ILE A 70 -10.33 12.07 12.32
N VAL A 71 -9.21 11.45 12.71
CA VAL A 71 -9.00 10.00 12.91
C VAL A 71 -8.77 9.62 14.37
N CYS A 72 -8.43 10.57 15.24
CA CYS A 72 -8.26 10.39 16.69
C CYS A 72 -9.35 11.18 17.43
N LYS A 73 -9.96 10.61 18.46
CA LYS A 73 -10.97 11.32 19.27
C LYS A 73 -10.42 11.91 20.57
N GLY A 74 -9.19 11.56 20.95
CA GLY A 74 -8.53 12.04 22.17
C GLY A 74 -9.02 11.43 23.48
N ASP A 75 -9.91 10.44 23.42
CA ASP A 75 -10.36 9.66 24.57
C ASP A 75 -9.38 8.51 24.90
N ALA A 76 -9.35 8.05 26.15
CA ALA A 76 -8.50 6.96 26.63
C ALA A 76 -8.66 5.67 25.79
N ALA A 77 -9.89 5.35 25.38
CA ALA A 77 -10.17 4.19 24.53
C ALA A 77 -9.99 4.47 23.03
N LEU A 78 -10.15 5.72 22.59
CA LEU A 78 -10.26 6.10 21.17
C LEU A 78 -9.18 7.09 20.70
N ASN A 79 -8.01 7.06 21.34
CA ASN A 79 -6.83 7.81 20.91
C ASN A 79 -6.07 7.09 19.78
N TRP A 80 -5.05 7.75 19.23
CA TRP A 80 -4.28 7.18 18.14
C TRP A 80 -3.44 5.97 18.56
N TRP A 81 -2.92 5.97 19.79
CA TRP A 81 -2.06 4.91 20.32
C TRP A 81 -2.79 3.58 20.43
N SER A 82 -4.07 3.59 20.81
CA SER A 82 -4.92 2.38 20.83
C SER A 82 -5.42 1.97 19.44
N ARG A 83 -5.65 2.95 18.55
CA ARG A 83 -6.20 2.70 17.20
C ARG A 83 -5.17 2.27 16.16
N SER A 84 -3.90 2.63 16.34
CA SER A 84 -2.85 2.28 15.38
C SER A 84 -2.51 0.79 15.47
N HIS A 85 -2.74 0.02 14.41
CA HIS A 85 -2.26 -1.36 14.33
C HIS A 85 -0.73 -1.45 14.39
N TYR A 86 -0.02 -0.53 13.73
CA TYR A 86 1.45 -0.57 13.71
C TYR A 86 2.06 -0.30 15.08
N LEU A 87 1.57 0.72 15.79
CA LEU A 87 2.09 1.08 17.11
C LEU A 87 1.64 0.07 18.17
N SER A 88 0.36 -0.33 18.16
CA SER A 88 -0.18 -1.29 19.15
C SER A 88 0.46 -2.67 19.04
N THR A 89 0.66 -3.22 17.83
CA THR A 89 1.35 -4.51 17.64
C THR A 89 2.80 -4.47 18.16
N TYR A 90 3.45 -3.30 18.11
CA TYR A 90 4.79 -3.09 18.64
C TYR A 90 4.81 -2.57 20.08
N GLN A 91 3.65 -2.46 20.74
CA GLN A 91 3.48 -1.96 22.10
C GLN A 91 4.07 -0.55 22.30
N ILE A 92 4.04 0.28 21.26
CA ILE A 92 4.50 1.67 21.33
C ILE A 92 3.33 2.54 21.77
N THR A 93 3.37 3.00 23.02
CA THR A 93 2.29 3.80 23.64
C THR A 93 2.60 5.28 23.76
N ALA A 94 3.86 5.68 23.58
CA ALA A 94 4.31 7.07 23.58
C ALA A 94 5.60 7.22 22.77
N LEU A 95 5.88 8.44 22.32
CA LEU A 95 7.13 8.82 21.68
C LEU A 95 7.85 9.86 22.56
N GLN A 96 9.16 9.70 22.70
CA GLN A 96 10.02 10.65 23.40
C GLN A 96 10.63 11.61 22.36
N MET A 97 9.84 12.56 21.88
CA MET A 97 10.25 13.49 20.82
C MET A 97 10.96 14.73 21.38
N ASP A 98 12.15 15.01 20.86
CA ASP A 98 12.80 16.30 21.07
C ASP A 98 12.31 17.35 20.06
N LYS A 99 12.85 18.58 20.14
CA LYS A 99 12.48 19.67 19.21
C LYS A 99 12.80 19.33 17.75
N THR A 100 13.89 18.61 17.51
CA THR A 100 14.35 18.20 16.17
C THR A 100 13.43 17.13 15.59
N ASP A 101 13.03 16.15 16.40
CA ASP A 101 12.07 15.10 16.04
C ASP A 101 10.72 15.71 15.66
N LYS A 102 10.21 16.67 16.45
CA LYS A 102 8.95 17.38 16.17
C LYS A 102 9.02 18.12 14.83
N PHE A 103 10.12 18.82 14.58
CA PHE A 103 10.34 19.49 13.30
C PHE A 103 10.35 18.50 12.14
N LEU A 104 11.10 17.40 12.26
CA LEU A 104 11.16 16.38 11.22
C LEU A 104 9.79 15.73 10.95
N LEU A 105 9.05 15.41 12.01
CA LEU A 105 7.70 14.86 11.89
C LEU A 105 6.76 15.85 11.21
N GLN A 106 6.83 17.14 11.57
CA GLN A 106 6.06 18.18 10.92
C GLN A 106 6.35 18.25 9.41
N GLU A 107 7.62 18.21 9.00
CA GLU A 107 8.00 18.22 7.58
C GLU A 107 7.50 16.96 6.85
N ILE A 108 7.61 15.78 7.47
CA ILE A 108 7.09 14.53 6.91
C ILE A 108 5.56 14.62 6.73
N LEU A 109 4.84 15.12 7.72
CA LEU A 109 3.39 15.28 7.65
C LEU A 109 3.00 16.28 6.55
N LYS A 110 3.75 17.39 6.40
CA LYS A 110 3.51 18.40 5.35
C LYS A 110 3.62 17.82 3.93
N MET A 111 4.39 16.75 3.72
CA MET A 111 4.43 16.05 2.41
C MET A 111 3.07 15.51 1.97
N LYS A 112 2.11 15.34 2.89
CA LYS A 112 0.77 14.81 2.63
C LYS A 112 -0.37 15.73 3.08
N LEU A 113 -0.17 16.46 4.17
CA LEU A 113 -1.19 17.27 4.84
C LEU A 113 -0.99 18.77 4.58
N THR A 114 -0.69 19.13 3.32
CA THR A 114 -0.61 20.52 2.86
C THR A 114 -1.60 20.74 1.72
N LYS A 115 -1.98 22.01 1.52
CA LYS A 115 -2.83 22.42 0.40
C LYS A 115 -2.26 21.94 -0.94
N ALA A 116 -0.98 22.20 -1.20
CA ALA A 116 -0.31 21.78 -2.43
C ALA A 116 -0.34 20.25 -2.63
N ALA A 117 -0.11 19.47 -1.56
CA ALA A 117 -0.20 18.02 -1.64
C ALA A 117 -1.63 17.57 -1.99
N VAL A 118 -2.65 18.11 -1.31
CA VAL A 118 -4.04 17.76 -1.55
C VAL A 118 -4.52 18.20 -2.95
N GLU A 119 -4.09 19.36 -3.42
CA GLU A 119 -4.31 19.82 -4.81
C GLU A 119 -3.67 18.91 -5.85
N SER A 120 -2.45 18.41 -5.59
CA SER A 120 -1.82 17.42 -6.48
C SER A 120 -2.61 16.10 -6.53
N MET A 121 -3.35 15.79 -5.47
CA MET A 121 -4.22 14.63 -5.33
C MET A 121 -5.69 14.93 -5.71
N LYS A 122 -6.00 16.06 -6.37
CA LYS A 122 -7.38 16.48 -6.71
C LYS A 122 -8.19 15.45 -7.51
N LEU A 123 -7.52 14.67 -8.36
CA LEU A 123 -8.16 13.61 -9.15
C LEU A 123 -8.39 12.34 -8.31
N TYR A 124 -7.85 12.32 -7.09
CA TYR A 124 -7.86 11.19 -6.18
C TYR A 124 -7.40 9.88 -6.83
N ASP A 125 -6.53 10.01 -7.83
CA ASP A 125 -5.90 8.90 -8.51
C ASP A 125 -4.74 8.43 -7.66
N ASN A 126 -4.75 7.15 -7.32
CA ASN A 126 -3.64 6.52 -6.61
C ASN A 126 -2.69 5.86 -7.62
N THR A 127 -1.47 5.56 -7.16
CA THR A 127 -0.47 4.83 -7.95
C THR A 127 -1.04 3.54 -8.53
N ASN A 128 -1.93 2.85 -7.81
CA ASN A 128 -2.56 1.61 -8.30
C ASN A 128 -3.43 1.84 -9.54
N LYS A 129 -4.17 2.95 -9.60
CA LYS A 129 -4.99 3.31 -10.77
C LYS A 129 -4.10 3.70 -11.94
N ASN A 130 -3.03 4.47 -11.69
CA ASN A 130 -2.04 4.77 -12.73
C ASN A 130 -1.39 3.49 -13.27
N GLU A 131 -0.88 2.62 -12.38
CA GLU A 131 -0.35 1.31 -12.75
C GLU A 131 -1.38 0.44 -13.47
N GLY A 132 -2.64 0.47 -13.07
CA GLY A 132 -3.74 -0.24 -13.72
C GLY A 132 -3.93 0.22 -15.17
N VAL A 133 -3.85 1.54 -15.42
CA VAL A 133 -3.89 2.10 -16.78
C VAL A 133 -2.65 1.69 -17.57
N HIS A 134 -1.45 1.82 -17.01
CA HIS A 134 -0.21 1.40 -17.69
C HIS A 134 -0.18 -0.10 -18.00
N ARG A 135 -0.67 -0.95 -17.09
CA ARG A 135 -0.81 -2.40 -17.32
C ARG A 135 -1.82 -2.68 -18.42
N ALA A 136 -2.97 -2.02 -18.40
CA ALA A 136 -3.96 -2.16 -19.46
C ALA A 136 -3.41 -1.71 -20.83
N MET A 137 -2.67 -0.59 -20.88
CA MET A 137 -1.97 -0.15 -22.09
C MET A 137 -0.97 -1.20 -22.55
N SER A 138 -0.13 -1.73 -21.65
CA SER A 138 0.89 -2.72 -21.99
C SER A 138 0.28 -4.04 -22.51
N VAL A 139 -0.88 -4.44 -21.99
CA VAL A 139 -1.61 -5.62 -22.48
C VAL A 139 -2.23 -5.36 -23.85
N ASN A 140 -2.78 -4.17 -24.09
CA ASN A 140 -3.42 -3.85 -25.37
C ASN A 140 -2.40 -3.50 -26.46
N LEU A 141 -1.25 -2.95 -26.08
CA LEU A 141 -0.13 -2.50 -26.92
C LEU A 141 1.20 -3.05 -26.37
N PRO A 142 1.50 -4.35 -26.57
CA PRO A 142 2.77 -4.91 -26.15
C PRO A 142 3.93 -4.29 -26.93
N LYS A 143 5.05 -4.01 -26.25
CA LYS A 143 6.22 -3.33 -26.84
C LYS A 143 6.84 -4.08 -28.03
N ASN A 144 6.64 -5.39 -28.09
CA ASN A 144 7.18 -6.28 -29.11
C ASN A 144 6.25 -6.47 -30.33
N VAL A 145 5.11 -5.77 -30.39
CA VAL A 145 4.15 -5.91 -31.50
C VAL A 145 3.83 -4.53 -32.07
N ILE A 146 3.97 -4.40 -33.39
CA ILE A 146 3.66 -3.16 -34.11
C ILE A 146 2.22 -3.24 -34.64
N TYR A 147 1.38 -2.28 -34.21
CA TYR A 147 -0.03 -2.17 -34.62
C TYR A 147 -0.26 -0.97 -35.53
N SER A 148 0.36 -0.96 -36.72
CA SER A 148 0.36 0.20 -37.63
C SER A 148 -1.02 0.73 -38.03
N LYS A 149 -2.02 -0.14 -38.16
CA LYS A 149 -3.38 0.24 -38.63
C LYS A 149 -4.43 0.38 -37.51
N ASN A 150 -4.21 -0.24 -36.35
CA ASN A 150 -5.24 -0.38 -35.31
C ASN A 150 -4.76 -0.06 -33.89
N MET A 151 -3.56 0.52 -33.73
CA MET A 151 -3.03 0.93 -32.43
C MET A 151 -4.01 1.82 -31.66
N GLU A 152 -4.54 2.86 -32.30
CA GLU A 152 -5.46 3.82 -31.67
C GLU A 152 -6.73 3.13 -31.17
N GLY A 153 -7.35 2.29 -32.01
CA GLY A 153 -8.54 1.53 -31.64
C GLY A 153 -8.29 0.57 -30.47
N ARG A 154 -7.12 -0.08 -30.42
CA ARG A 154 -6.72 -0.96 -29.31
C ARG A 154 -6.53 -0.17 -28.02
N LEU A 155 -5.85 0.98 -28.09
CA LEU A 155 -5.67 1.87 -26.94
C LEU A 155 -7.01 2.37 -26.41
N ALA A 156 -7.85 2.92 -27.29
CA ALA A 156 -9.18 3.42 -26.94
C ALA A 156 -10.07 2.32 -26.33
N SER A 157 -10.02 1.10 -26.89
CA SER A 157 -10.73 -0.07 -26.36
C SER A 157 -10.26 -0.45 -24.94
N GLY A 158 -8.96 -0.35 -24.67
CA GLY A 158 -8.35 -0.58 -23.37
C GLY A 158 -8.74 0.46 -22.33
N VAL A 159 -8.65 1.75 -22.68
CA VAL A 159 -9.08 2.87 -21.84
C VAL A 159 -10.57 2.78 -21.52
N HIS A 160 -11.41 2.51 -22.53
CA HIS A 160 -12.85 2.33 -22.35
C HIS A 160 -13.17 1.20 -21.36
N ARG A 161 -12.47 0.07 -21.44
CA ARG A 161 -12.67 -1.05 -20.51
C ARG A 161 -12.22 -0.71 -19.09
N ASN A 162 -11.19 0.11 -18.90
CA ASN A 162 -10.75 0.52 -17.56
C ASN A 162 -11.71 1.51 -16.90
N ASN A 163 -12.41 2.32 -17.69
CA ASN A 163 -13.36 3.31 -17.19
C ASN A 163 -14.78 2.76 -17.03
N ASN A 164 -15.05 1.54 -17.48
CA ASN A 164 -16.36 0.90 -17.43
C ASN A 164 -16.27 -0.47 -16.77
N MET A 165 -17.41 -0.98 -16.31
CA MET A 165 -17.51 -2.39 -15.90
C MET A 165 -17.27 -3.30 -17.12
N PRO A 166 -16.65 -4.49 -16.96
CA PRO A 166 -16.22 -5.31 -18.09
C PRO A 166 -17.37 -5.75 -19.01
N GLY A 167 -18.54 -6.02 -18.44
CA GLY A 167 -19.78 -6.39 -19.13
C GLY A 167 -20.38 -5.19 -19.85
N THR A 168 -20.63 -4.10 -19.14
CA THR A 168 -21.05 -2.80 -19.70
C THR A 168 -20.16 -2.37 -20.86
N SER A 169 -18.84 -2.48 -20.70
CA SER A 169 -17.90 -2.10 -21.75
C SER A 169 -18.11 -2.91 -23.03
N THR A 170 -18.45 -4.18 -22.91
CA THR A 170 -18.66 -5.07 -24.07
C THR A 170 -20.01 -4.76 -24.72
N GLN A 171 -21.06 -4.59 -23.91
CA GLN A 171 -22.40 -4.24 -24.41
C GLN A 171 -22.41 -2.93 -25.18
N LEU A 172 -21.75 -1.88 -24.67
CA LEU A 172 -21.66 -0.58 -25.35
C LEU A 172 -20.94 -0.70 -26.70
N LYS A 173 -19.85 -1.48 -26.76
CA LYS A 173 -19.12 -1.71 -28.02
C LYS A 173 -19.99 -2.45 -29.04
N CYS A 174 -20.68 -3.51 -28.64
CA CYS A 174 -21.60 -4.24 -29.54
C CYS A 174 -22.73 -3.35 -30.04
N LYS A 175 -23.37 -2.59 -29.14
CA LYS A 175 -24.44 -1.64 -29.50
C LYS A 175 -23.96 -0.60 -30.51
N ASN A 176 -22.79 -0.02 -30.31
CA ASN A 176 -22.23 0.98 -31.23
C ASN A 176 -21.83 0.39 -32.59
N LEU A 177 -21.57 -0.92 -32.66
CA LEU A 177 -21.33 -1.64 -33.91
C LEU A 177 -22.63 -2.14 -34.57
N GLY A 178 -23.80 -1.83 -34.01
CA GLY A 178 -25.09 -2.33 -34.50
C GLY A 178 -25.29 -3.84 -34.28
N VAL A 179 -24.56 -4.43 -33.34
CA VAL A 179 -24.64 -5.86 -33.03
C VAL A 179 -25.63 -6.08 -31.88
N ASP A 180 -26.75 -6.73 -32.19
CA ASP A 180 -27.71 -7.16 -31.20
C ASP A 180 -27.25 -8.44 -30.48
N LEU A 181 -27.08 -8.32 -29.17
CA LEU A 181 -26.68 -9.45 -28.32
C LEU A 181 -27.91 -10.27 -27.94
N SER A 182 -27.79 -11.61 -28.02
CA SER A 182 -28.81 -12.51 -27.51
C SER A 182 -29.08 -12.29 -26.01
N THR A 183 -30.29 -12.62 -25.55
CA THR A 183 -30.67 -12.53 -24.13
C THR A 183 -29.68 -13.27 -23.22
N ARG A 184 -29.20 -14.44 -23.64
CA ARG A 184 -28.19 -15.22 -22.90
C ARG A 184 -26.88 -14.44 -22.72
N SER A 185 -26.38 -13.82 -23.79
CA SER A 185 -25.16 -13.03 -23.76
C SER A 185 -25.32 -11.79 -22.86
N GLN A 186 -26.47 -11.12 -22.92
CA GLN A 186 -26.75 -9.96 -22.07
C GLN A 186 -26.76 -10.32 -20.58
N LEU A 187 -27.41 -11.44 -20.22
CA LEU A 187 -27.45 -11.94 -18.83
C LEU A 187 -26.05 -12.31 -18.33
N TYR A 188 -25.23 -12.95 -19.17
CA TYR A 188 -23.85 -13.27 -18.82
C TYR A 188 -23.02 -12.02 -18.53
N LEU A 189 -23.10 -11.00 -19.39
CA LEU A 189 -22.36 -9.74 -19.21
C LEU A 189 -22.82 -9.00 -17.94
N LYS A 190 -24.13 -8.98 -17.63
CA LYS A 190 -24.65 -8.43 -16.36
C LYS A 190 -24.12 -9.19 -15.13
N LYS A 191 -24.04 -10.52 -15.20
CA LYS A 191 -23.46 -11.33 -14.12
C LYS A 191 -21.97 -11.01 -13.93
N MET A 192 -21.23 -10.82 -15.02
CA MET A 192 -19.83 -10.42 -14.96
C MET A 192 -19.64 -9.07 -14.25
N ASP A 193 -20.49 -8.08 -14.54
CA ASP A 193 -20.49 -6.80 -13.83
C ASP A 193 -20.83 -6.96 -12.35
N THR A 194 -21.81 -7.79 -12.03
CA THR A 194 -22.21 -8.07 -10.64
C THR A 194 -21.06 -8.67 -9.84
N ASN A 195 -20.37 -9.68 -10.40
CA ASN A 195 -19.22 -10.31 -9.77
C ASN A 195 -18.04 -9.34 -9.60
N PHE A 196 -17.78 -8.52 -10.63
CA PHE A 196 -16.72 -7.52 -10.56
C PHE A 196 -17.00 -6.48 -9.46
N LYS A 197 -18.23 -5.98 -9.41
CA LYS A 197 -18.66 -5.01 -8.39
C LYS A 197 -18.59 -5.63 -7.00
N TYR A 198 -19.07 -6.86 -6.83
CA TYR A 198 -18.97 -7.57 -5.56
C TYR A 198 -17.53 -7.68 -5.06
N SER A 199 -16.60 -8.05 -5.94
CA SER A 199 -15.17 -8.13 -5.62
C SER A 199 -14.61 -6.76 -5.20
N GLN A 200 -14.91 -5.71 -5.98
CA GLN A 200 -14.49 -4.35 -5.65
C GLN A 200 -15.06 -3.88 -4.30
N ASP A 201 -16.36 -4.07 -4.08
CA ASP A 201 -17.05 -3.68 -2.86
C ASP A 201 -16.51 -4.46 -1.66
N TYR A 202 -16.24 -5.76 -1.81
CA TYR A 202 -15.64 -6.60 -0.78
C TYR A 202 -14.30 -6.03 -0.31
N GLU A 203 -13.46 -5.61 -1.25
CA GLU A 203 -12.14 -5.04 -0.94
C GLU A 203 -12.19 -3.68 -0.24
N LEU A 204 -13.29 -2.95 -0.43
CA LEU A 204 -13.54 -1.66 0.19
C LEU A 204 -14.22 -1.79 1.57
N ARG A 205 -14.67 -2.98 1.98
CA ARG A 205 -15.32 -3.17 3.28
C ARG A 205 -14.37 -2.79 4.42
N PRO A 206 -14.82 -2.00 5.41
CA PRO A 206 -13.98 -1.60 6.54
C PRO A 206 -13.30 -2.77 7.24
N ALA A 207 -14.04 -3.85 7.49
CA ALA A 207 -13.49 -5.06 8.14
C ALA A 207 -12.38 -5.74 7.32
N VAL A 208 -12.42 -5.66 5.98
CA VAL A 208 -11.37 -6.22 5.11
C VAL A 208 -10.14 -5.32 5.12
N GLN A 209 -10.33 -3.99 5.07
CA GLN A 209 -9.24 -3.03 5.16
C GLN A 209 -8.52 -3.10 6.52
N GLU A 210 -9.29 -3.18 7.60
CA GLU A 210 -8.77 -3.34 8.97
C GLU A 210 -7.96 -4.64 9.10
N ARG A 211 -8.52 -5.78 8.66
CA ARG A 211 -7.83 -7.06 8.66
C ARG A 211 -6.51 -7.01 7.89
N ARG A 212 -6.47 -6.33 6.74
CA ARG A 212 -5.24 -6.17 5.94
C ARG A 212 -4.18 -5.35 6.64
N LEU A 213 -4.58 -4.27 7.31
CA LEU A 213 -3.68 -3.44 8.10
C LEU A 213 -3.10 -4.25 9.27
N GLN A 214 -3.96 -4.98 9.99
CA GLN A 214 -3.54 -5.88 11.06
C GLN A 214 -2.56 -6.94 10.56
N GLN A 215 -2.88 -7.66 9.49
CA GLN A 215 -1.98 -8.66 8.89
C GLN A 215 -0.64 -8.06 8.44
N SER A 216 -0.63 -6.80 7.98
CA SER A 216 0.61 -6.12 7.61
C SER A 216 1.47 -5.78 8.83
N ALA A 217 0.85 -5.38 9.95
CA ALA A 217 1.53 -5.13 11.21
C ALA A 217 2.06 -6.44 11.83
N GLU A 218 1.24 -7.50 11.84
CA GLU A 218 1.61 -8.84 12.31
C GLU A 218 2.81 -9.40 11.56
N LYS A 219 2.83 -9.32 10.22
CA LYS A 219 3.99 -9.74 9.41
C LYS A 219 5.29 -9.03 9.79
N LEU A 220 5.22 -7.75 10.17
CA LEU A 220 6.41 -7.03 10.64
C LEU A 220 6.87 -7.56 12.01
N ALA A 221 5.92 -7.82 12.90
CA ALA A 221 6.20 -8.37 14.22
C ALA A 221 6.76 -9.79 14.14
N GLU A 222 6.16 -10.67 13.31
CA GLU A 222 6.67 -12.00 13.00
C GLU A 222 8.09 -11.95 12.44
N HIS A 223 8.36 -11.02 11.54
CA HIS A 223 9.71 -10.85 11.00
C HIS A 223 10.70 -10.38 12.07
N LYS A 224 10.26 -9.53 13.02
CA LYS A 224 11.08 -9.14 14.18
C LYS A 224 11.38 -10.35 15.07
N THR A 225 10.38 -11.13 15.46
CA THR A 225 10.57 -12.32 16.31
C THR A 225 11.42 -13.36 15.60
N TRP A 226 11.18 -13.61 14.31
CA TRP A 226 12.03 -14.49 13.50
C TRP A 226 13.47 -14.03 13.51
N ARG A 227 13.75 -12.72 13.34
CA ARG A 227 15.13 -12.21 13.43
C ARG A 227 15.72 -12.36 14.82
N GLU A 228 14.96 -12.15 15.89
CA GLU A 228 15.43 -12.30 17.27
C GLU A 228 15.79 -13.76 17.58
N MET A 229 14.96 -14.71 17.14
CA MET A 229 15.20 -16.15 17.29
C MET A 229 16.36 -16.64 16.40
N ASN A 230 16.49 -16.07 15.19
CA ASN A 230 17.56 -16.39 14.24
C ASN A 230 18.70 -15.38 14.29
N LYS A 231 18.86 -14.65 15.40
CA LYS A 231 20.12 -13.96 15.71
C LYS A 231 21.16 -15.05 15.83
N LYS A 232 21.82 -15.39 14.71
CA LYS A 232 23.11 -16.03 14.77
C LYS A 232 23.93 -15.16 15.71
N HIS A 233 24.51 -15.75 16.76
CA HIS A 233 25.63 -15.10 17.41
C HIS A 233 26.59 -14.76 16.26
N ASP A 234 26.82 -13.47 16.02
CA ASP A 234 27.91 -13.00 15.17
C ASP A 234 29.21 -13.43 15.88
N TYR A 235 29.49 -14.73 15.86
CA TYR A 235 30.85 -15.19 15.77
C TYR A 235 31.29 -14.71 14.39
N TYR A 236 31.79 -13.48 14.36
CA TYR A 236 32.90 -13.20 13.47
C TYR A 236 33.93 -14.30 13.71
N CYS A 237 33.91 -15.34 12.87
CA CYS A 237 35.09 -16.15 12.70
C CYS A 237 36.09 -15.24 12.02
N LYS A 238 36.99 -14.67 12.82
CA LYS A 238 38.32 -14.32 12.33
C LYS A 238 38.77 -15.50 11.44
N ASP A 239 39.24 -15.19 10.23
CA ASP A 239 39.74 -16.17 9.26
C ASP A 239 38.74 -16.69 8.20
N GLN A 240 37.54 -16.11 8.06
CA GLN A 240 36.62 -16.44 6.93
C GLN A 240 37.12 -16.02 5.54
N LEU A 241 38.08 -15.09 5.49
CA LEU A 241 38.77 -14.67 4.26
C LEU A 241 40.23 -15.12 4.22
N ASP A 242 40.69 -15.82 5.24
CA ASP A 242 42.03 -16.37 5.21
C ASP A 242 42.03 -17.58 4.28
N PRO A 243 43.06 -17.75 3.43
CA PRO A 243 43.14 -18.88 2.53
C PRO A 243 43.15 -20.16 3.37
N GLN A 244 42.04 -20.90 3.33
CA GLN A 244 41.98 -22.19 3.99
C GLN A 244 43.06 -23.09 3.37
N PRO A 245 43.93 -23.75 4.16
CA PRO A 245 44.81 -24.77 3.62
C PRO A 245 43.92 -25.82 2.96
N ALA A 246 44.23 -26.16 1.70
CA ALA A 246 43.40 -26.99 0.83
C ALA A 246 42.86 -28.23 1.56
N LEU A 247 41.64 -28.11 2.08
CA LEU A 247 40.90 -29.25 2.60
C LEU A 247 40.50 -30.07 1.38
N HIS A 248 41.05 -31.28 1.31
CA HIS A 248 40.64 -32.31 0.38
C HIS A 248 39.12 -32.35 0.33
N PHE A 249 38.56 -32.02 -0.84
CA PHE A 249 37.17 -32.29 -1.17
C PHE A 249 36.93 -33.79 -0.99
N GLN A 250 36.30 -34.18 0.11
CA GLN A 250 35.55 -35.42 0.16
C GLN A 250 34.17 -35.10 -0.41
N ASP A 251 33.88 -35.70 -1.56
CA ASP A 251 32.59 -35.63 -2.24
C ASP A 251 31.50 -36.14 -1.30
N HIS A 252 30.82 -35.22 -0.63
CA HIS A 252 29.50 -35.47 -0.09
C HIS A 252 28.48 -34.99 -1.12
N ASP A 253 28.08 -35.94 -1.97
CA ASP A 253 26.86 -35.88 -2.78
C ASP A 253 25.65 -35.64 -1.86
N SER A 254 25.25 -34.38 -1.67
CA SER A 254 23.89 -34.08 -1.22
C SER A 254 23.54 -32.59 -1.38
N TYR A 255 22.43 -32.38 -2.10
CA TYR A 255 21.65 -31.15 -2.28
C TYR A 255 22.05 -30.22 -3.45
N CYS A 256 21.06 -30.04 -4.33
CA CYS A 256 20.95 -29.08 -5.44
C CYS A 256 21.66 -29.44 -6.77
N LYS A 257 21.13 -30.45 -7.47
CA LYS A 257 21.10 -30.43 -8.95
C LYS A 257 19.64 -30.23 -9.42
N PRO A 258 19.34 -29.22 -10.25
CA PRO A 258 18.03 -29.09 -10.87
C PRO A 258 17.82 -30.28 -11.83
N LYS A 259 16.75 -31.05 -11.64
CA LYS A 259 16.30 -32.01 -12.65
C LYS A 259 15.73 -31.24 -13.84
N LEU A 260 16.56 -30.99 -14.85
CA LEU A 260 16.09 -30.57 -16.17
C LEU A 260 15.48 -31.80 -16.85
N ASN A 261 14.15 -31.87 -16.90
CA ASN A 261 13.47 -32.84 -17.75
C ASN A 261 13.64 -32.40 -19.21
N PRO A 262 14.15 -33.25 -20.12
CA PRO A 262 14.17 -32.94 -21.54
C PRO A 262 12.74 -32.84 -22.07
N ARG A 263 12.48 -31.87 -22.97
CA ARG A 263 11.25 -31.85 -23.77
C ARG A 263 11.24 -33.09 -24.68
N PRO A 264 10.12 -33.81 -24.80
CA PRO A 264 10.00 -34.84 -25.83
C PRO A 264 10.07 -34.18 -27.21
N ALA A 265 10.88 -34.77 -28.09
CA ALA A 265 10.91 -34.41 -29.50
C ALA A 265 9.53 -34.68 -30.10
N ALA A 266 9.07 -33.76 -30.95
CA ALA A 266 7.92 -33.99 -31.80
C ALA A 266 8.37 -34.89 -32.94
N ASP A 267 7.73 -36.05 -33.07
CA ASP A 267 7.66 -36.81 -34.33
C ASP A 267 6.56 -36.21 -35.22
#